data_AF-A0A7G1ITK9-F1
#
_entry.id   AF-A0A7G1ITK9-F1
#
_cell.length_a   1.000
_cell.length_b   1.000
_cell.length_c   1.000
_cell.angle_alpha   90.00
_cell.angle_beta   90.00
_cell.angle_gamma   90.00
#
_symmetry.space_group_name_H-M   'P 1'
#
loop_
_entity.id
_entity.type
_entity.pdbx_description
1 polymer ?
#
loop_
_entity_poly.entity_id
_entity_poly.type
_entity_poly.pdbx_seq_one_letter_code
_entity_poly.pdbx_strand_id
1 'polypeptide(L)' 'MVAKREGLKINIVQGDMTKPFSFENETFDIIFNPVSNVYIEDLENMYKEASRVLKKGGLLMVGFMNP' A
#
# COMPACT_ATOMS: atom_id res chain seq x y z
N MET A 1 -10.81 21.18 -2.86
CA MET A 1 -10.01 20.03 -2.37
C MET A 1 -8.55 20.26 -2.73
N VAL A 2 -7.62 19.93 -1.82
CA VAL A 2 -6.16 20.17 -1.97
C VAL A 2 -5.61 19.56 -3.26
N ALA A 3 -5.98 18.32 -3.60
CA ALA A 3 -5.49 17.66 -4.82
C ALA A 3 -5.74 18.44 -6.12
N LYS A 4 -6.92 19.06 -6.28
CA LYS A 4 -7.24 19.90 -7.45
C LYS A 4 -6.41 21.19 -7.49
N ARG A 5 -6.15 21.79 -6.32
CA ARG A 5 -5.32 23.00 -6.19
C ARG A 5 -3.87 22.70 -6.57
N GLU A 6 -3.36 21.54 -6.17
CA GLU A 6 -1.98 21.11 -6.43
C GLU A 6 -1.80 20.35 -7.77
N GLY A 7 -2.86 20.16 -8.56
CA GLY A 7 -2.79 19.42 -9.82
C GLY A 7 -2.45 17.93 -9.69
N LEU A 8 -2.70 17.33 -8.53
CA LEU A 8 -2.38 15.92 -8.25
C LEU A 8 -3.42 14.99 -8.90
N LYS A 9 -2.95 14.03 -9.70
CA LYS A 9 -3.77 12.92 -10.18
C LYS A 9 -3.80 11.83 -9.10
N ILE A 10 -4.95 11.66 -8.46
CA ILE A 10 -5.13 10.69 -7.38
C ILE A 10 -6.26 9.74 -7.77
N ASN A 11 -5.97 8.44 -7.73
CA ASN A 11 -6.97 7.39 -7.80
C ASN A 11 -7.23 6.87 -6.38
N ILE A 12 -8.48 6.90 -5.95
CA ILE A 12 -8.88 6.46 -4.61
C ILE A 12 -9.64 5.15 -4.75
N VAL A 13 -9.24 4.13 -4.01
CA VAL A 13 -9.88 2.82 -3.98
C VAL A 13 -10.26 2.51 -2.55
N GLN A 14 -11.50 2.07 -2.33
CA GLN A 14 -11.92 1.49 -1.06
C GLN A 14 -11.59 -0.01 -1.10
N GLY A 15 -10.86 -0.50 -0.11
CA GLY A 15 -10.46 -1.91 -0.03
C GLY A 15 -10.16 -2.33 1.40
N ASP A 16 -10.22 -3.63 1.62
CA ASP A 16 -9.82 -4.29 2.86
C ASP A 16 -8.41 -4.88 2.66
N MET A 17 -7.43 -4.36 3.40
CA MET A 17 -6.03 -4.78 3.26
C MET A 17 -5.75 -6.21 3.78
N THR A 18 -6.73 -6.85 4.42
CA THR A 18 -6.69 -8.27 4.81
C THR A 18 -7.12 -9.21 3.67
N LYS A 19 -7.56 -8.66 2.53
CA LYS A 19 -7.93 -9.41 1.32
C LYS A 19 -6.86 -9.24 0.23
N PRO A 20 -6.90 -10.05 -0.83
CA PRO A 20 -6.06 -9.82 -2.01
C PRO A 20 -6.27 -8.41 -2.57
N PHE A 21 -5.18 -7.73 -2.90
CA PHE A 21 -5.22 -6.39 -3.45
C PHE A 21 -5.76 -6.44 -4.88
N SER A 22 -6.69 -5.55 -5.21
CA SER A 22 -7.30 -5.42 -6.54
C SER A 22 -6.37 -4.72 -7.55
N PHE A 23 -5.10 -5.11 -7.57
CA PHE A 23 -4.08 -4.58 -8.47
C PHE A 23 -3.33 -5.75 -9.12
N GLU A 24 -2.88 -5.52 -10.35
CA GLU A 24 -2.06 -6.46 -11.09
C GLU A 24 -0.66 -6.59 -10.48
N ASN A 25 0.04 -7.65 -10.86
CA ASN A 25 1.43 -7.83 -10.45
C ASN A 25 2.30 -6.69 -10.99
N GLU A 26 3.36 -6.32 -10.26
CA GLU A 26 4.34 -5.33 -10.71
C GLU A 26 3.73 -3.98 -11.16
N THR A 27 2.70 -3.51 -10.46
CA THR A 27 1.99 -2.26 -10.75
C THR A 27 2.72 -1.03 -10.20
N PHE A 28 3.24 -1.11 -8.97
CA PHE A 28 3.75 0.05 -8.24
C PHE A 28 5.28 0.08 -8.17
N ASP A 29 5.85 1.27 -8.34
CA ASP A 29 7.28 1.52 -8.11
C ASP A 29 7.58 1.68 -6.60
N ILE A 30 6.63 2.26 -5.85
CA ILE A 30 6.73 2.51 -4.42
C ILE A 30 5.40 2.17 -3.75
N ILE A 31 5.46 1.45 -2.63
CA ILE A 31 4.35 1.26 -1.70
C ILE A 31 4.72 1.96 -0.39
N PHE A 32 3.83 2.84 0.08
CA PHE A 32 4.01 3.58 1.33
C PHE A 32 2.90 3.20 2.31
N ASN A 33 3.26 2.52 3.40
CA ASN A 33 2.36 2.17 4.49
C ASN A 33 2.82 2.85 5.79
N PRO A 34 2.27 4.02 6.14
CA PRO A 34 2.77 4.78 7.29
C PRO A 34 2.68 4.01 8.60
N VAL A 35 1.52 3.41 8.89
CA VAL A 35 1.29 2.68 10.15
C VAL A 35 0.07 1.75 10.08
N SER A 36 -0.53 1.51 8.90
CA SER A 36 -1.81 0.78 8.85
C SER A 36 -1.67 -0.70 9.24
N ASN A 37 -0.46 -1.24 9.16
CA ASN A 37 -0.11 -2.59 9.60
C ASN A 37 -0.50 -2.89 11.05
N VAL A 38 -0.55 -1.90 11.95
CA VAL A 38 -0.90 -2.15 13.37
C VAL A 38 -2.40 -2.38 13.60
N TYR A 39 -3.24 -2.20 12.57
CA TYR A 39 -4.70 -2.37 12.65
C TYR A 39 -5.20 -3.69 12.07
N ILE A 40 -4.30 -4.58 11.66
CA ILE A 40 -4.64 -5.90 11.12
C ILE A 40 -3.88 -6.99 11.87
N GLU A 41 -4.50 -8.15 12.00
CA GLU A 41 -3.93 -9.29 12.75
C GLU A 41 -2.91 -10.06 11.90
N ASP A 42 -3.30 -10.43 10.67
CA ASP A 42 -2.44 -11.16 9.74
C ASP A 42 -1.65 -10.20 8.82
N LEU A 43 -0.36 -10.06 9.12
CA LEU A 43 0.56 -9.28 8.30
C LEU A 43 1.08 -10.05 7.08
N GLU A 44 1.00 -11.38 7.06
CA GLU A 44 1.56 -12.20 5.99
C GLU A 44 0.86 -11.93 4.66
N ASN A 45 -0.48 -11.84 4.67
CA ASN A 45 -1.24 -11.44 3.49
C ASN A 45 -0.79 -10.07 2.96
N MET A 46 -0.69 -9.08 3.86
CA MET A 46 -0.31 -7.71 3.51
C MET A 46 1.07 -7.67 2.82
N TYR A 47 2.07 -8.37 3.38
CA TYR A 47 3.40 -8.40 2.79
C TYR A 47 3.47 -9.19 1.47
N LYS A 48 2.75 -10.31 1.37
CA LYS A 48 2.67 -11.09 0.12
C LYS A 48 2.04 -10.28 -1.00
N GLU A 49 0.92 -9.63 -0.72
CA GLU A 49 0.22 -8.82 -1.70
C GLU A 49 1.02 -7.56 -2.05
N ALA A 50 1.63 -6.89 -1.07
CA ALA A 50 2.54 -5.78 -1.33
C ALA A 50 3.71 -6.20 -2.23
N SER A 51 4.36 -7.33 -1.95
CA SER A 51 5.44 -7.86 -2.79
C SER A 51 4.95 -8.24 -4.20
N ARG A 52 3.73 -8.75 -4.34
CA ARG A 52 3.15 -9.16 -5.62
C ARG A 52 2.91 -7.96 -6.54
N VAL A 53 2.35 -6.88 -5.99
CA VAL A 53 1.98 -5.68 -6.76
C VAL A 53 3.13 -4.69 -6.91
N LEU A 54 4.24 -4.89 -6.20
CA LEU A 54 5.46 -4.10 -6.34
C LEU A 54 6.28 -4.61 -7.53
N LYS A 55 6.83 -3.69 -8.33
CA LYS A 55 7.77 -4.03 -9.40
C LYS A 55 9.06 -4.61 -8.83
N LYS A 56 9.77 -5.45 -9.61
CA LYS A 56 11.15 -5.86 -9.27
C LYS A 56 12.03 -4.64 -9.03
N GLY A 57 12.70 -4.61 -7.87
CA GLY A 57 13.53 -3.48 -7.45
C GLY A 57 12.75 -2.27 -6.90
N GLY A 58 11.43 -2.37 -6.76
CA GLY A 58 10.61 -1.33 -6.14
C GLY A 58 10.83 -1.23 -4.63
N LEU A 59 10.26 -0.17 -4.04
CA LEU A 59 10.44 0.14 -2.62
C LEU A 59 9.15 -0.04 -1.81
N LEU A 60 9.23 -0.82 -0.73
CA LEU A 60 8.20 -0.87 0.30
C LEU A 60 8.69 -0.11 1.54
N MET A 61 7.97 0.94 1.93
CA MET A 61 8.24 1.72 3.15
C MET A 61 7.11 1.49 4.14
N VAL A 62 7.45 0.91 5.30
CA VAL A 62 6.49 0.62 6.38
C VAL A 62 6.95 1.29 7.66
N GLY A 63 6.07 2.08 8.28
CA GLY A 63 6.29 2.55 9.64
C GLY A 63 5.71 1.56 10.65
N PHE A 64 6.37 1.45 11.80
CA PHE A 64 5.95 0.59 12.90
C PHE A 64 5.76 1.45 14.14
N MET A 65 4.74 1.11 14.93
CA MET A 65 4.60 1.66 16.26
C MET A 65 5.40 0.78 17.22
N ASN A 66 6.48 1.34 17.78
CA ASN A 66 7.22 0.72 18.87
C ASN A 66 6.73 1.32 20.19
N PRO A 67 6.29 0.52 21.17
CA PRO A 67 5.88 1.03 22.48
C PRO A 67 7.03 1.70 23.24
#